data_AF-A0A7S0D7W4-F1
#
_entry.id   AF-A0A7S0D7W4-F1
#
_cell.length_a   1.000
_cell.length_b   1.000
_cell.length_c   1.000
_cell.angle_alpha   90.00
_cell.angle_beta   90.00
_cell.angle_gamma   90.00
#
_symmetry.space_group_name_H-M   'P 1'
#
loop_
_entity.id
_entity.type
_entity.pdbx_description
1 polymer ?
#
loop_
_entity_poly.entity_id
_entity_poly.type
_entity_poly.pdbx_seq_one_letter_code
_entity_poly.pdbx_strand_id
1 'polypeptide(L)'
;DFLISGCHLTRIDGNAIMISGKNRNVRILNNEISWIGDTAVASWGYTEGYHPAQPAGTGPDTRGQEYPIGTVLEGNLIHHVGSDEKQSACYFQAKTGRARLSRNICFESPRAGFLINDGMAGGDIIEKNLLFNLVKETGDHGPINSWDRVAWLMKDSDGRDTTVPEIIEISGNFLHASGGGGCVDNDDGSSYYDIHSNVCIYGGFKSSNMGGHSKRFDDNLVLYSEVYGPTCVWLYPGSLEGFKGPHWPMPGLEETYSNNTCVLREG
;
A
#
# COMPACT_ATOMS: atom_id res chain seq x y z
N ASP A 1 4.46 -19.44 -12.97
CA ASP A 1 3.46 -19.94 -12.00
C ASP A 1 4.14 -20.75 -10.92
N PHE A 2 4.22 -20.19 -9.71
CA PHE A 2 4.77 -20.83 -8.52
C PHE A 2 3.70 -20.83 -7.43
N LEU A 3 3.62 -21.90 -6.63
CA LEU A 3 2.62 -22.05 -5.59
C LEU A 3 3.29 -22.42 -4.26
N ILE A 4 3.02 -21.62 -3.23
CA ILE A 4 3.35 -21.89 -1.84
C ILE A 4 2.01 -22.00 -1.10
N SER A 5 1.65 -23.18 -0.61
CA SER A 5 0.34 -23.36 0.02
C SER A 5 0.38 -24.31 1.20
N GLY A 6 -0.38 -23.98 2.25
CA GLY A 6 -0.51 -24.84 3.44
C GLY A 6 0.80 -25.01 4.22
N CYS A 7 1.73 -24.08 4.07
CA CYS A 7 3.02 -24.09 4.75
C CYS A 7 2.94 -23.39 6.11
N HIS A 8 3.86 -23.76 7.00
CA HIS A 8 4.19 -22.99 8.19
C HIS A 8 5.62 -22.48 8.06
N LEU A 9 5.78 -21.17 7.90
CA LEU A 9 7.05 -20.48 7.76
C LEU A 9 7.32 -19.71 9.05
N THR A 10 8.29 -20.15 9.86
CA THR A 10 8.51 -19.54 11.17
C THR A 10 9.96 -19.49 11.61
N ARG A 11 10.31 -18.49 12.43
CA ARG A 11 11.65 -18.25 12.99
C ARG A 11 12.71 -18.08 11.91
N ILE A 12 12.44 -17.15 11.00
CA ILE A 12 13.32 -16.79 9.90
C ILE A 12 13.82 -15.37 10.19
N ASP A 13 15.11 -15.18 10.40
CA ASP A 13 15.71 -13.90 10.82
C ASP A 13 15.78 -12.84 9.69
N GLY A 14 15.07 -13.06 8.57
CA GLY A 14 15.03 -12.18 7.41
C GLY A 14 13.65 -12.23 6.74
N ASN A 15 13.60 -12.18 5.41
CA ASN A 15 12.33 -12.31 4.68
C ASN A 15 11.89 -13.77 4.58
N ALA A 16 10.62 -14.08 4.85
CA ALA A 16 10.14 -15.47 4.74
C ALA A 16 9.99 -15.91 3.27
N ILE A 17 9.45 -15.03 2.42
CA ILE A 17 9.33 -15.23 0.98
C ILE A 17 9.80 -13.97 0.25
N MET A 18 10.71 -14.14 -0.71
CA MET A 18 11.16 -13.08 -1.61
C MET A 18 10.78 -13.41 -3.06
N ILE A 19 10.06 -12.49 -3.71
CA ILE A 19 9.67 -12.57 -5.11
C ILE A 19 10.41 -11.47 -5.86
N SER A 20 11.44 -11.81 -6.63
CA SER A 20 12.31 -10.81 -7.27
C SER A 20 12.36 -10.91 -8.78
N GLY A 21 12.45 -9.78 -9.49
CA GLY A 21 12.61 -9.75 -10.94
C GLY A 21 11.38 -10.28 -11.68
N LYS A 22 11.58 -10.90 -12.84
CA LYS A 22 10.48 -11.36 -13.71
C LYS A 22 9.75 -12.60 -13.18
N ASN A 23 8.86 -12.39 -12.21
CA ASN A 23 7.93 -13.39 -11.70
C ASN A 23 6.50 -13.10 -12.15
N ARG A 24 5.72 -14.15 -12.42
CA ARG A 24 4.33 -14.05 -12.87
C ARG A 24 3.46 -15.00 -12.08
N ASN A 25 2.34 -14.49 -11.57
CA ASN A 25 1.28 -15.27 -10.95
C ASN A 25 1.79 -16.19 -9.83
N VAL A 26 2.67 -15.66 -8.98
CA VAL A 26 3.10 -16.38 -7.77
C VAL A 26 1.92 -16.40 -6.80
N ARG A 27 1.56 -17.59 -6.32
CA ARG A 27 0.42 -17.79 -5.42
C ARG A 27 0.92 -18.25 -4.05
N ILE A 28 0.55 -17.52 -3.02
CA ILE A 28 0.91 -17.76 -1.61
C ILE A 28 -0.41 -17.90 -0.86
N LEU A 29 -0.85 -19.15 -0.66
CA LEU A 29 -2.21 -19.47 -0.26
C LEU A 29 -2.27 -20.22 1.07
N ASN A 30 -3.12 -19.78 2.01
CA ASN A 30 -3.45 -20.54 3.21
C ASN A 30 -2.22 -20.97 4.04
N ASN A 31 -1.22 -20.11 4.16
CA ASN A 31 -0.03 -20.36 4.97
C ASN A 31 -0.15 -19.69 6.34
N GLU A 32 0.57 -20.22 7.32
CA GLU A 32 0.92 -19.51 8.55
C GLU A 32 2.36 -18.98 8.43
N ILE A 33 2.54 -17.67 8.58
CA ILE A 33 3.85 -17.02 8.51
C ILE A 33 4.07 -16.25 9.80
N SER A 34 5.04 -16.68 10.62
CA SER A 34 5.18 -16.14 11.97
C SER A 34 6.61 -16.01 12.48
N TRP A 35 6.88 -15.06 13.37
CA TRP A 35 8.22 -14.87 13.95
C TRP A 35 9.27 -14.64 12.85
N ILE A 36 9.05 -13.58 12.08
CA ILE A 36 9.86 -13.20 10.93
C ILE A 36 10.72 -11.99 11.30
N GLY A 37 12.01 -12.05 10.99
CA GLY A 37 12.99 -11.02 11.30
C GLY A 37 12.76 -9.72 10.55
N ASP A 38 12.45 -9.82 9.25
CA ASP A 38 12.10 -8.68 8.40
C ASP A 38 10.67 -8.83 7.90
N THR A 39 10.44 -8.98 6.60
CA THR A 39 9.12 -8.94 5.96
C THR A 39 8.63 -10.36 5.67
N ALA A 40 7.37 -10.65 5.97
CA ALA A 40 6.80 -11.97 5.71
C ALA A 40 6.83 -12.31 4.22
N VAL A 41 6.36 -11.41 3.36
CA VAL A 41 6.44 -11.56 1.90
C VAL A 41 6.92 -10.25 1.27
N ALA A 42 8.08 -10.28 0.62
CA ALA A 42 8.64 -9.15 -0.10
C ALA A 42 8.61 -9.40 -1.62
N SER A 43 8.13 -8.42 -2.38
CA SER A 43 8.09 -8.44 -3.85
C SER A 43 8.87 -7.26 -4.41
N TRP A 44 9.86 -7.52 -5.28
CA TRP A 44 10.81 -6.51 -5.74
C TRP A 44 11.15 -6.63 -7.23
N GLY A 45 10.91 -5.57 -7.99
CA GLY A 45 11.25 -5.50 -9.40
C GLY A 45 12.62 -4.89 -9.73
N TYR A 46 13.10 -5.18 -10.94
CA TYR A 46 14.22 -4.51 -11.57
C TYR A 46 13.73 -3.55 -12.64
N THR A 47 14.42 -2.42 -12.75
CA THR A 47 14.07 -1.30 -13.63
C THR A 47 15.31 -0.84 -14.37
N GLU A 48 15.12 -0.05 -15.42
CA GLU A 48 16.17 0.41 -16.32
C GLU A 48 16.17 1.95 -16.45
N GLY A 49 17.17 2.47 -17.14
CA GLY A 49 17.31 3.89 -17.41
C GLY A 49 18.04 4.65 -16.31
N TYR A 50 17.94 5.97 -16.37
CA TYR A 50 18.66 6.89 -15.51
C TYR A 50 17.71 7.68 -14.63
N HIS A 51 18.03 7.79 -13.34
CA HIS A 51 17.43 8.74 -12.41
C HIS A 51 18.53 9.36 -11.56
N PRO A 52 18.58 10.69 -11.40
CA PRO A 52 19.70 11.36 -10.73
C PRO A 52 19.85 10.99 -9.25
N ALA A 53 18.76 10.56 -8.60
CA ALA A 53 18.76 10.13 -7.20
C ALA A 53 18.82 8.61 -7.00
N GLN A 54 19.04 7.81 -8.07
CA GLN A 54 19.10 6.35 -7.97
C GLN A 54 20.41 5.81 -8.57
N PRO A 55 20.84 4.60 -8.17
CA PRO A 55 21.99 3.94 -8.80
C PRO A 55 21.87 3.86 -10.33
N ALA A 56 23.01 3.91 -11.03
CA ALA A 56 23.04 3.82 -12.48
C ALA A 56 22.34 2.55 -12.97
N GLY A 57 21.49 2.68 -13.99
CA GLY A 57 20.72 1.57 -14.54
C GLY A 57 19.49 1.16 -13.75
N THR A 58 19.06 1.93 -12.73
CA THR A 58 17.87 1.63 -11.91
C THR A 58 16.76 2.66 -12.03
N GLY A 59 16.75 3.45 -13.11
CA GLY A 59 15.79 4.52 -13.35
C GLY A 59 14.32 4.07 -13.51
N PRO A 60 13.42 4.99 -13.90
CA PRO A 60 11.99 4.76 -13.91
C PRO A 60 11.47 3.99 -15.13
N ASP A 61 12.35 3.40 -15.97
CA ASP A 61 11.91 2.62 -17.13
C ASP A 61 11.63 1.18 -16.72
N THR A 62 10.37 0.78 -16.84
CA THR A 62 9.89 -0.54 -16.46
C THR A 62 9.38 -1.30 -17.70
N ARG A 63 9.53 -0.75 -18.91
CA ARG A 63 8.98 -1.38 -20.13
C ARG A 63 9.59 -2.75 -20.46
N GLY A 64 10.78 -3.04 -19.93
CA GLY A 64 11.39 -4.38 -19.97
C GLY A 64 10.63 -5.45 -19.17
N GLN A 65 9.72 -5.04 -18.29
CA GLN A 65 8.87 -5.91 -17.46
C GLN A 65 9.64 -6.90 -16.58
N GLU A 66 10.83 -6.51 -16.11
CA GLU A 66 11.67 -7.31 -15.21
C GLU A 66 11.25 -7.16 -13.75
N TYR A 67 9.95 -7.26 -13.50
CA TYR A 67 9.33 -7.14 -12.18
C TYR A 67 8.20 -8.15 -11.96
N PRO A 68 7.83 -8.43 -10.69
CA PRO A 68 6.71 -9.29 -10.37
C PRO A 68 5.36 -8.70 -10.80
N ILE A 69 4.52 -9.52 -11.45
CA ILE A 69 3.14 -9.17 -11.82
C ILE A 69 2.19 -10.28 -11.40
N GLY A 70 1.03 -9.93 -10.84
CA GLY A 70 -0.02 -10.90 -10.57
C GLY A 70 0.21 -11.74 -9.31
N THR A 71 1.02 -11.27 -8.36
CA THR A 71 1.24 -11.99 -7.10
C THR A 71 -0.09 -12.11 -6.34
N VAL A 72 -0.45 -13.32 -5.91
CA VAL A 72 -1.66 -13.58 -5.12
C VAL A 72 -1.25 -14.00 -3.71
N LEU A 73 -1.61 -13.18 -2.72
CA LEU A 73 -1.50 -13.50 -1.29
C LEU A 73 -2.91 -13.68 -0.75
N GLU A 74 -3.33 -14.93 -0.51
CA GLU A 74 -4.72 -15.21 -0.15
C GLU A 74 -4.90 -16.21 0.99
N GLY A 75 -5.74 -15.88 1.96
CA GLY A 75 -6.10 -16.79 3.05
C GLY A 75 -4.98 -17.03 4.08
N ASN A 76 -3.95 -16.20 4.13
CA ASN A 76 -2.80 -16.40 5.02
C ASN A 76 -3.05 -15.81 6.41
N LEU A 77 -2.48 -16.48 7.42
CA LEU A 77 -2.33 -15.96 8.78
C LEU A 77 -0.89 -15.49 8.96
N ILE A 78 -0.69 -14.19 9.15
CA ILE A 78 0.64 -13.58 9.22
C ILE A 78 0.78 -12.83 10.54
N HIS A 79 1.76 -13.15 11.38
CA HIS A 79 1.92 -12.45 12.65
C HIS A 79 3.31 -12.49 13.26
N HIS A 80 3.61 -11.53 14.15
CA HIS A 80 4.94 -11.42 14.77
C HIS A 80 6.01 -11.27 13.68
N VAL A 81 5.84 -10.23 12.86
CA VAL A 81 6.74 -9.87 11.77
C VAL A 81 7.64 -8.73 12.23
N GLY A 82 8.85 -8.59 11.69
CA GLY A 82 9.77 -7.51 12.02
C GLY A 82 10.41 -7.62 13.41
N SER A 83 10.83 -8.82 13.85
CA SER A 83 11.57 -8.94 15.11
C SER A 83 12.90 -8.19 15.09
N ASP A 84 13.55 -8.15 13.92
CA ASP A 84 14.91 -7.62 13.73
C ASP A 84 14.90 -6.32 12.92
N GLU A 85 14.23 -6.30 11.76
CA GLU A 85 14.06 -5.11 10.92
C GLU A 85 12.68 -4.47 11.15
N LYS A 86 12.69 -3.20 11.57
CA LYS A 86 11.48 -2.47 11.94
C LYS A 86 10.82 -1.76 10.77
N GLN A 87 11.52 -1.65 9.63
CA GLN A 87 10.95 -1.19 8.36
C GLN A 87 10.24 -2.31 7.57
N SER A 88 9.66 -3.28 8.25
CA SER A 88 9.07 -4.52 7.69
C SER A 88 7.59 -4.41 7.36
N ALA A 89 7.02 -5.45 6.74
CA ALA A 89 5.59 -5.59 6.49
C ALA A 89 5.13 -7.06 6.43
N CYS A 90 3.83 -7.31 6.56
CA CYS A 90 3.26 -8.61 6.21
C CYS A 90 3.35 -8.85 4.69
N TYR A 91 3.10 -7.81 3.90
CA TYR A 91 3.39 -7.80 2.47
C TYR A 91 4.03 -6.47 2.09
N PHE A 92 5.23 -6.55 1.54
CA PHE A 92 5.93 -5.41 0.96
C PHE A 92 5.99 -5.58 -0.55
N GLN A 93 5.76 -4.50 -1.27
CA GLN A 93 6.05 -4.48 -2.70
C GLN A 93 6.70 -3.17 -3.15
N ALA A 94 7.66 -3.30 -4.06
CA ALA A 94 8.29 -2.19 -4.77
C ALA A 94 8.59 -2.59 -6.21
N LYS A 95 8.26 -1.71 -7.16
CA LYS A 95 8.44 -1.93 -8.59
C LYS A 95 7.69 -3.19 -9.02
N THR A 96 6.39 -3.25 -8.77
CA THR A 96 5.52 -4.41 -9.00
C THR A 96 4.16 -3.92 -9.53
N GLY A 97 3.28 -4.84 -9.91
CA GLY A 97 1.89 -4.47 -10.17
C GLY A 97 0.92 -5.64 -10.20
N ARG A 98 -0.36 -5.29 -10.12
CA ARG A 98 -1.51 -6.20 -10.24
C ARG A 98 -1.47 -7.32 -9.20
N ALA A 99 -0.98 -7.04 -8.00
CA ALA A 99 -1.03 -7.97 -6.87
C ALA A 99 -2.47 -8.10 -6.36
N ARG A 100 -2.83 -9.28 -5.88
CA ARG A 100 -4.11 -9.55 -5.23
C ARG A 100 -3.87 -10.01 -3.81
N LEU A 101 -4.20 -9.16 -2.84
CA LEU A 101 -4.07 -9.43 -1.41
C LEU A 101 -5.46 -9.61 -0.83
N SER A 102 -5.89 -10.85 -0.59
CA SER A 102 -7.27 -11.13 -0.21
C SER A 102 -7.45 -12.08 0.96
N ARG A 103 -8.38 -11.78 1.87
CA ARG A 103 -8.76 -12.69 2.97
C ARG A 103 -7.59 -13.10 3.87
N ASN A 104 -6.59 -12.24 4.03
CA ASN A 104 -5.49 -12.46 4.95
C ASN A 104 -5.80 -11.84 6.31
N ILE A 105 -5.21 -12.41 7.35
CA ILE A 105 -5.17 -11.82 8.69
C ILE A 105 -3.71 -11.45 8.97
N CYS A 106 -3.44 -10.20 9.32
CA CYS A 106 -2.11 -9.72 9.65
C CYS A 106 -2.12 -8.85 10.91
N PHE A 107 -1.28 -9.20 11.88
CA PHE A 107 -1.18 -8.53 13.17
C PHE A 107 0.18 -8.72 13.85
N GLU A 108 0.47 -7.96 14.90
CA GLU A 108 1.77 -8.00 15.61
C GLU A 108 2.94 -7.68 14.67
N SER A 109 2.92 -6.49 14.06
CA SER A 109 4.01 -5.96 13.24
C SER A 109 4.48 -4.62 13.81
N PRO A 110 5.80 -4.31 13.79
CA PRO A 110 6.31 -3.01 14.20
C PRO A 110 5.81 -1.89 13.30
N ARG A 111 5.43 -2.21 12.05
CA ARG A 111 5.05 -1.26 11.00
C ARG A 111 3.73 -1.64 10.33
N ALA A 112 3.46 -1.12 9.12
CA ALA A 112 2.29 -1.38 8.32
C ALA A 112 2.14 -2.88 8.00
N GLY A 113 0.90 -3.31 7.78
CA GLY A 113 0.59 -4.66 7.36
C GLY A 113 0.93 -4.84 5.87
N PHE A 114 0.34 -4.00 5.02
CA PHE A 114 0.63 -3.99 3.59
C PHE A 114 1.25 -2.68 3.15
N LEU A 115 2.33 -2.78 2.38
CA LEU A 115 3.12 -1.63 1.96
C LEU A 115 3.28 -1.61 0.44
N ILE A 116 2.75 -0.56 -0.16
CA ILE A 116 2.78 -0.28 -1.61
C ILE A 116 3.82 0.82 -1.84
N ASN A 117 5.07 0.46 -2.09
CA ASN A 117 6.18 1.39 -1.93
C ASN A 117 6.27 2.51 -2.98
N ASP A 118 5.74 2.28 -4.19
CA ASP A 118 6.00 3.21 -5.30
C ASP A 118 4.89 3.32 -6.35
N GLY A 119 3.73 2.70 -6.13
CA GLY A 119 2.56 2.82 -7.03
C GLY A 119 2.77 2.39 -8.49
N MET A 120 3.92 1.79 -8.83
CA MET A 120 4.46 1.76 -10.19
C MET A 120 3.47 1.40 -11.30
N ALA A 121 3.00 0.15 -11.33
CA ALA A 121 2.04 -0.30 -12.33
C ALA A 121 0.59 -0.19 -11.83
N GLY A 122 0.41 -0.09 -10.52
CA GLY A 122 -0.89 -0.13 -9.85
C GLY A 122 -1.66 -1.42 -10.17
N GLY A 123 -2.99 -1.30 -10.26
CA GLY A 123 -3.89 -2.43 -10.56
C GLY A 123 -3.99 -3.47 -9.46
N ASP A 124 -3.47 -3.17 -8.26
CA ASP A 124 -3.54 -4.06 -7.12
C ASP A 124 -4.97 -4.14 -6.60
N ILE A 125 -5.37 -5.31 -6.12
CA ILE A 125 -6.67 -5.55 -5.48
C ILE A 125 -6.40 -6.01 -4.05
N ILE A 126 -6.73 -5.16 -3.08
CA ILE A 126 -6.53 -5.40 -1.65
C ILE A 126 -7.90 -5.49 -1.00
N GLU A 127 -8.41 -6.71 -0.79
CA GLU A 127 -9.80 -6.87 -0.34
C GLU A 127 -10.02 -7.89 0.77
N LYS A 128 -11.00 -7.64 1.64
CA LYS A 128 -11.48 -8.60 2.65
C LYS A 128 -10.39 -9.06 3.63
N ASN A 129 -9.39 -8.23 3.90
CA ASN A 129 -8.33 -8.52 4.87
C ASN A 129 -8.69 -7.97 6.26
N LEU A 130 -8.13 -8.59 7.31
CA LEU A 130 -8.18 -8.10 8.69
C LEU A 130 -6.76 -7.70 9.12
N LEU A 131 -6.55 -6.40 9.32
CA LEU A 131 -5.25 -5.81 9.67
C LEU A 131 -5.36 -5.05 11.00
N PHE A 132 -4.68 -5.51 12.05
CA PHE A 132 -4.79 -4.92 13.39
C PHE A 132 -3.53 -5.11 14.23
N ASN A 133 -3.37 -4.32 15.29
CA ASN A 133 -2.17 -4.32 16.14
C ASN A 133 -0.87 -4.22 15.31
N LEU A 134 -0.86 -3.23 14.42
CA LEU A 134 0.23 -2.89 13.51
C LEU A 134 0.84 -1.56 13.94
N VAL A 135 1.95 -1.15 13.35
CA VAL A 135 2.58 0.15 13.65
C VAL A 135 2.93 0.27 15.15
N LYS A 136 3.40 -0.83 15.74
CA LYS A 136 3.67 -0.92 17.19
C LYS A 136 4.95 -0.20 17.62
N GLU A 137 5.93 -0.10 16.72
CA GLU A 137 7.26 0.42 17.02
C GLU A 137 7.67 1.57 16.08
N THR A 138 6.88 1.81 15.02
CA THR A 138 7.02 2.95 14.11
C THR A 138 5.82 3.89 14.26
N GLY A 139 5.72 4.93 13.42
CA GLY A 139 4.59 5.86 13.43
C GLY A 139 4.44 6.56 12.08
N ASP A 140 3.47 7.48 11.98
CA ASP A 140 3.21 8.29 10.77
C ASP A 140 2.74 7.45 9.56
N HIS A 141 2.02 6.35 9.82
CA HIS A 141 1.37 5.55 8.78
C HIS A 141 0.28 4.61 9.35
N GLY A 142 -0.38 3.88 8.45
CA GLY A 142 -1.53 3.01 8.73
C GLY A 142 -1.29 1.51 8.56
N PRO A 143 -2.35 0.69 8.74
CA PRO A 143 -2.37 -0.73 8.39
C PRO A 143 -2.01 -1.00 6.93
N ILE A 144 -2.49 -0.15 6.02
CA ILE A 144 -2.03 -0.10 4.63
C ILE A 144 -1.30 1.23 4.46
N ASN A 145 -0.14 1.20 3.84
CA ASN A 145 0.66 2.38 3.59
C ASN A 145 1.14 2.42 2.13
N SER A 146 1.19 3.61 1.55
CA SER A 146 1.76 3.79 0.21
C SER A 146 2.63 5.03 0.07
N TRP A 147 3.57 4.97 -0.88
CA TRP A 147 4.25 6.14 -1.45
C TRP A 147 4.16 6.07 -2.97
N ASP A 148 4.23 7.23 -3.63
CA ASP A 148 4.37 7.32 -5.09
C ASP A 148 5.16 8.59 -5.44
N ARG A 149 6.48 8.47 -5.45
CA ARG A 149 7.41 9.61 -5.60
C ARG A 149 8.14 9.61 -6.95
N VAL A 150 7.78 8.70 -7.85
CA VAL A 150 8.48 8.48 -9.11
C VAL A 150 7.47 8.32 -10.22
N ALA A 151 7.57 9.17 -11.26
CA ALA A 151 6.82 8.94 -12.48
C ALA A 151 7.47 7.78 -13.27
N TRP A 152 6.72 6.69 -13.44
CA TRP A 152 7.21 5.49 -14.12
C TRP A 152 6.90 5.50 -15.61
N LEU A 153 7.81 4.98 -16.42
CA LEU A 153 7.54 4.63 -17.82
C LEU A 153 7.28 3.13 -17.89
N MET A 154 6.06 2.75 -18.26
CA MET A 154 5.57 1.38 -18.13
C MET A 154 4.76 0.94 -19.35
N LYS A 155 4.23 -0.29 -19.28
CA LYS A 155 3.31 -0.86 -20.27
C LYS A 155 1.91 -0.98 -19.67
N ASP A 156 0.90 -0.48 -20.37
CA ASP A 156 -0.51 -0.74 -20.03
C ASP A 156 -0.90 -2.21 -20.31
N SER A 157 -2.15 -2.57 -20.01
CA SER A 157 -2.70 -3.91 -20.24
C SER A 157 -2.68 -4.34 -21.72
N ASP A 158 -2.65 -3.39 -22.66
CA ASP A 158 -2.61 -3.62 -24.10
C ASP A 158 -1.16 -3.60 -24.65
N GLY A 159 -0.15 -3.43 -23.79
CA GLY A 159 1.26 -3.39 -24.14
C GLY A 159 1.75 -2.06 -24.72
N ARG A 160 0.95 -0.98 -24.63
CA ARG A 160 1.35 0.37 -25.06
C ARG A 160 2.13 1.07 -23.95
N ASP A 161 3.04 1.96 -24.36
CA ASP A 161 3.80 2.77 -23.41
C ASP A 161 2.85 3.76 -22.71
N THR A 162 2.94 3.84 -21.38
CA THR A 162 2.17 4.77 -20.55
C THR A 162 2.99 5.23 -19.35
N THR A 163 2.56 6.33 -18.74
CA THR A 163 3.04 6.80 -17.42
C THR A 163 1.91 6.88 -16.39
N VAL A 164 0.71 6.43 -16.76
CA VAL A 164 -0.48 6.42 -15.90
C VAL A 164 -0.67 5.01 -15.37
N PRO A 165 -0.56 4.77 -14.05
CA PRO A 165 -0.76 3.46 -13.46
C PRO A 165 -2.24 3.05 -13.50
N GLU A 166 -2.49 1.75 -13.39
CA GLU A 166 -3.84 1.25 -13.19
C GLU A 166 -4.33 1.57 -11.77
N ILE A 167 -5.64 1.76 -11.60
CA ILE A 167 -6.23 2.06 -10.28
C ILE A 167 -5.98 0.89 -9.34
N ILE A 168 -5.49 1.20 -8.13
CA ILE A 168 -5.42 0.25 -7.01
C ILE A 168 -6.76 0.26 -6.27
N GLU A 169 -7.41 -0.90 -6.17
CA GLU A 169 -8.67 -1.06 -5.45
C GLU A 169 -8.43 -1.61 -4.04
N ILE A 170 -8.96 -0.92 -3.02
CA ILE A 170 -8.87 -1.32 -1.62
C ILE A 170 -10.29 -1.39 -1.04
N SER A 171 -10.82 -2.60 -0.87
CA SER A 171 -12.24 -2.76 -0.56
C SER A 171 -12.60 -3.85 0.45
N GLY A 172 -13.62 -3.60 1.28
CA GLY A 172 -14.15 -4.61 2.21
C GLY A 172 -13.18 -5.08 3.30
N ASN A 173 -12.12 -4.32 3.60
CA ASN A 173 -11.16 -4.66 4.64
C ASN A 173 -11.64 -4.18 6.02
N PHE A 174 -11.14 -4.83 7.07
CA PHE A 174 -11.24 -4.36 8.45
C PHE A 174 -9.86 -3.89 8.91
N LEU A 175 -9.70 -2.59 9.12
CA LEU A 175 -8.43 -1.90 9.33
C LEU A 175 -8.46 -1.20 10.69
N HIS A 176 -7.56 -1.58 11.58
CA HIS A 176 -7.39 -0.92 12.87
C HIS A 176 -6.07 -0.14 12.89
N ALA A 177 -6.15 1.18 12.76
CA ALA A 177 -4.99 2.06 12.73
C ALA A 177 -4.52 2.40 14.15
N SER A 178 -3.26 2.12 14.47
CA SER A 178 -2.68 2.37 15.80
C SER A 178 -1.52 3.39 15.79
N GLY A 179 -1.15 3.91 14.60
CA GLY A 179 0.03 4.76 14.41
C GLY A 179 -0.23 6.26 14.22
N GLY A 180 -1.47 6.72 14.41
CA GLY A 180 -1.88 8.12 14.21
C GLY A 180 -2.08 8.56 12.75
N GLY A 181 -1.82 7.67 11.78
CA GLY A 181 -2.11 7.89 10.36
C GLY A 181 -3.51 7.44 9.93
N GLY A 182 -3.76 7.47 8.62
CA GLY A 182 -4.98 6.93 8.00
C GLY A 182 -5.06 5.40 8.07
N CYS A 183 -6.23 4.83 7.75
CA CYS A 183 -6.34 3.37 7.64
C CYS A 183 -5.67 2.83 6.36
N VAL A 184 -5.87 3.58 5.28
CA VAL A 184 -4.98 3.58 4.11
C VAL A 184 -4.22 4.89 4.20
N ASP A 185 -3.00 4.83 4.70
CA ASP A 185 -2.14 6.01 4.78
C ASP A 185 -1.45 6.20 3.44
N ASN A 186 -2.13 6.94 2.56
CA ASN A 186 -1.59 7.33 1.26
C ASN A 186 -0.63 8.50 1.45
N ASP A 187 0.65 8.17 1.63
CA ASP A 187 1.72 9.10 1.89
C ASP A 187 2.26 9.74 0.60
N ASP A 188 3.38 10.46 0.66
CA ASP A 188 3.90 11.35 -0.39
C ASP A 188 3.63 10.90 -1.84
N GLY A 189 2.86 11.71 -2.57
CA GLY A 189 2.60 11.56 -3.99
C GLY A 189 1.64 10.43 -4.37
N SER A 190 1.20 9.61 -3.40
CA SER A 190 0.29 8.48 -3.64
C SER A 190 -0.95 8.87 -4.44
N SER A 191 -1.10 8.24 -5.61
CA SER A 191 -2.17 8.55 -6.56
C SER A 191 -2.80 7.30 -7.16
N TYR A 192 -4.00 7.43 -7.75
CA TYR A 192 -4.75 6.35 -8.41
C TYR A 192 -5.24 5.23 -7.47
N TYR A 193 -5.89 5.61 -6.38
CA TYR A 193 -6.50 4.67 -5.42
C TYR A 193 -8.02 4.78 -5.41
N ASP A 194 -8.72 3.65 -5.41
CA ASP A 194 -10.15 3.56 -5.09
C ASP A 194 -10.32 2.77 -3.78
N ILE A 195 -10.71 3.48 -2.72
CA ILE A 195 -10.74 3.00 -1.34
C ILE A 195 -12.18 3.04 -0.88
N HIS A 196 -12.83 1.88 -0.82
CA HIS A 196 -14.26 1.86 -0.55
C HIS A 196 -14.78 0.69 0.27
N SER A 197 -15.90 0.89 0.95
CA SER A 197 -16.59 -0.16 1.70
C SER A 197 -15.70 -0.85 2.75
N ASN A 198 -14.71 -0.14 3.30
CA ASN A 198 -13.86 -0.64 4.38
C ASN A 198 -14.41 -0.22 5.74
N VAL A 199 -14.11 -1.03 6.77
CA VAL A 199 -14.22 -0.63 8.16
C VAL A 199 -12.85 -0.13 8.61
N CYS A 200 -12.80 1.12 9.05
CA CYS A 200 -11.60 1.80 9.52
C CYS A 200 -11.79 2.22 10.97
N ILE A 201 -10.90 1.80 11.88
CA ILE A 201 -10.93 2.19 13.29
C ILE A 201 -9.70 3.05 13.60
N TYR A 202 -9.89 4.17 14.29
CA TYR A 202 -8.85 5.13 14.72
C TYR A 202 -8.05 5.80 13.60
N GLY A 203 -8.29 5.47 12.33
CA GLY A 203 -7.71 6.16 11.19
C GLY A 203 -8.67 7.17 10.58
N GLY A 204 -8.55 7.37 9.28
CA GLY A 204 -9.37 8.25 8.46
C GLY A 204 -8.74 8.41 7.09
N PHE A 205 -9.16 9.43 6.34
CA PHE A 205 -8.65 9.68 4.99
C PHE A 205 -7.50 10.70 4.99
N LYS A 206 -6.32 10.30 4.52
CA LYS A 206 -5.17 11.18 4.30
C LYS A 206 -5.21 11.73 2.87
N SER A 207 -5.52 13.01 2.74
CA SER A 207 -5.78 13.66 1.46
C SER A 207 -4.66 14.63 1.06
N SER A 208 -4.38 14.68 -0.25
CA SER A 208 -3.48 15.64 -0.91
C SER A 208 -2.09 15.74 -0.28
N ASN A 209 -1.53 14.62 0.19
CA ASN A 209 -0.20 14.63 0.79
C ASN A 209 0.91 14.75 -0.26
N MET A 210 1.73 15.78 -0.14
CA MET A 210 2.87 16.10 -1.01
C MET A 210 2.65 15.85 -2.52
N GLY A 211 1.51 16.30 -3.04
CA GLY A 211 1.19 16.22 -4.47
C GLY A 211 0.49 14.94 -4.93
N GLY A 212 0.06 14.07 -4.00
CA GLY A 212 -0.85 12.97 -4.31
C GLY A 212 -2.21 13.47 -4.82
N HIS A 213 -2.86 12.66 -5.66
CA HIS A 213 -4.08 13.02 -6.38
C HIS A 213 -4.88 11.79 -6.84
N SER A 214 -6.03 11.97 -7.51
CA SER A 214 -6.81 10.85 -8.10
C SER A 214 -7.13 9.71 -7.12
N LYS A 215 -7.47 10.05 -5.87
CA LYS A 215 -7.90 9.10 -4.85
C LYS A 215 -9.40 9.21 -4.61
N ARG A 216 -10.08 8.07 -4.52
CA ARG A 216 -11.49 7.99 -4.14
C ARG A 216 -11.61 7.29 -2.81
N PHE A 217 -12.28 7.94 -1.85
CA PHE A 217 -12.57 7.39 -0.53
C PHE A 217 -14.09 7.40 -0.34
N ASP A 218 -14.73 6.24 -0.56
CA ASP A 218 -16.19 6.16 -0.67
C ASP A 218 -16.82 5.03 0.15
N ASP A 219 -18.00 5.27 0.74
CA ASP A 219 -18.78 4.22 1.42
C ASP A 219 -18.01 3.49 2.55
N ASN A 220 -17.01 4.14 3.15
CA ASN A 220 -16.28 3.57 4.28
C ASN A 220 -16.99 3.89 5.60
N LEU A 221 -16.90 2.94 6.54
CA LEU A 221 -17.28 3.16 7.94
C LEU A 221 -16.01 3.47 8.74
N VAL A 222 -15.86 4.73 9.15
CA VAL A 222 -14.74 5.21 9.95
C VAL A 222 -15.21 5.41 11.40
N LEU A 223 -14.66 4.62 12.32
CA LEU A 223 -15.02 4.62 13.73
C LEU A 223 -13.90 5.20 14.57
N TYR A 224 -14.27 6.08 15.50
CA TYR A 224 -13.33 6.77 16.40
C TYR A 224 -12.19 7.45 15.65
N SER A 225 -12.50 8.17 14.58
CA SER A 225 -11.50 8.71 13.66
C SER A 225 -10.47 9.60 14.37
N GLU A 226 -9.18 9.32 14.16
CA GLU A 226 -8.05 10.04 14.75
C GLU A 226 -6.92 10.31 13.73
N VAL A 227 -7.23 10.45 12.42
CA VAL A 227 -6.21 10.68 11.38
C VAL A 227 -5.50 12.03 11.58
N TYR A 228 -4.27 11.99 12.10
CA TYR A 228 -3.49 13.18 12.49
C TYR A 228 -4.26 14.16 13.39
N GLY A 229 -5.12 13.62 14.27
CA GLY A 229 -6.01 14.39 15.15
C GLY A 229 -7.47 13.93 15.03
N PRO A 230 -8.41 14.48 15.81
CA PRO A 230 -9.81 14.04 15.85
C PRO A 230 -10.61 14.51 14.62
N THR A 231 -10.19 14.09 13.43
CA THR A 231 -10.78 14.45 12.13
C THR A 231 -11.02 13.19 11.30
N CYS A 232 -11.96 13.27 10.36
CA CYS A 232 -12.25 12.19 9.39
C CYS A 232 -11.37 12.26 8.14
N VAL A 233 -10.97 13.49 7.80
CA VAL A 233 -10.16 13.83 6.64
C VAL A 233 -9.05 14.72 7.15
N TRP A 234 -7.82 14.32 6.88
CA TRP A 234 -6.67 15.17 7.06
C TRP A 234 -6.19 15.67 5.70
N LEU A 235 -5.99 16.98 5.61
CA LEU A 235 -5.43 17.64 4.45
C LEU A 235 -4.02 18.09 4.79
N TYR A 236 -3.05 17.73 3.97
CA TYR A 236 -1.68 18.19 4.17
C TYR A 236 -1.62 19.72 4.10
N PRO A 237 -1.13 20.44 5.13
CA PRO A 237 -1.15 21.91 5.14
C PRO A 237 -0.43 22.54 3.95
N GLY A 238 0.68 21.92 3.51
CA GLY A 238 1.45 22.39 2.34
C GLY A 238 0.69 22.28 1.01
N SER A 239 -0.37 21.46 0.94
CA SER A 239 -1.23 21.42 -0.25
C SER A 239 -1.94 22.75 -0.48
N LEU A 240 -2.32 23.48 0.58
CA LEU A 240 -3.02 24.76 0.46
C LEU A 240 -2.07 25.94 0.11
N GLU A 241 -0.77 25.82 0.41
CA GLU A 241 0.23 26.88 0.17
C GLU A 241 1.05 26.67 -1.12
N GLY A 242 1.33 25.41 -1.49
CA GLY A 242 2.16 25.04 -2.64
C GLY A 242 1.47 25.15 -3.99
N PHE A 243 0.13 25.06 -4.01
CA PHE A 243 -0.66 25.19 -5.23
C PHE A 243 -1.25 26.60 -5.36
N LYS A 244 -0.38 27.60 -5.58
CA LYS A 244 -0.83 28.91 -6.08
C LYS A 244 -1.38 28.70 -7.49
N GLY A 245 -2.64 29.08 -7.72
CA GLY A 245 -3.35 28.87 -8.99
C GLY A 245 -2.53 29.28 -10.23
N PRO A 246 -2.73 28.61 -11.38
CA PRO A 246 -3.97 27.94 -11.80
C PRO A 246 -3.88 26.39 -11.89
N HIS A 247 -2.98 25.74 -11.14
CA HIS A 247 -2.70 24.29 -11.28
C HIS A 247 -3.12 23.44 -10.06
N TRP A 248 -4.19 23.84 -9.36
CA TRP A 248 -4.91 22.93 -8.46
C TRP A 248 -5.45 21.75 -9.30
N PRO A 249 -5.41 20.47 -8.85
CA PRO A 249 -5.41 19.29 -9.71
C PRO A 249 -6.29 19.48 -10.93
N MET A 250 -5.67 19.31 -12.10
CA MET A 250 -6.40 19.44 -13.38
C MET A 250 -7.69 18.63 -13.29
N PRO A 251 -8.80 19.11 -13.89
CA PRO A 251 -10.04 18.35 -13.92
C PRO A 251 -9.78 16.88 -14.29
N GLY A 252 -10.16 15.95 -13.41
CA GLY A 252 -9.84 14.52 -13.49
C GLY A 252 -8.74 14.02 -12.55
N LEU A 253 -8.05 14.89 -11.81
CA LEU A 253 -7.06 14.54 -10.78
C LEU A 253 -7.58 14.78 -9.35
N GLU A 254 -8.86 15.10 -9.19
CA GLU A 254 -9.42 15.40 -7.87
C GLU A 254 -9.39 14.16 -6.96
N GLU A 255 -9.22 14.43 -5.67
CA GLU A 255 -9.53 13.44 -4.65
C GLU A 255 -11.00 13.60 -4.22
N THR A 256 -11.67 12.48 -3.96
CA THR A 256 -13.09 12.47 -3.60
C THR A 256 -13.29 11.76 -2.27
N TYR A 257 -14.09 12.37 -1.40
CA TYR A 257 -14.57 11.79 -0.15
C TYR A 257 -16.10 11.84 -0.16
N SER A 258 -16.76 10.70 -0.32
CA SER A 258 -18.21 10.62 -0.51
C SER A 258 -18.84 9.44 0.22
N ASN A 259 -20.10 9.57 0.65
CA ASN A 259 -20.88 8.47 1.25
C ASN A 259 -20.27 7.76 2.48
N ASN A 260 -19.19 8.30 3.07
CA ASN A 260 -18.57 7.70 4.25
C ASN A 260 -19.36 8.05 5.52
N THR A 261 -19.50 7.07 6.41
CA THR A 261 -19.94 7.32 7.79
C THR A 261 -18.71 7.48 8.65
N CYS A 262 -18.52 8.66 9.25
CA CYS A 262 -17.41 8.91 10.16
C CYS A 262 -17.92 9.27 11.55
N VAL A 263 -17.45 8.52 12.54
CA VAL A 263 -17.73 8.72 13.96
C VAL A 263 -16.44 9.19 14.63
N LEU A 264 -16.46 10.38 15.21
CA LEU A 264 -15.34 10.90 15.99
C LEU A 264 -15.36 10.30 17.41
N ARG A 265 -14.20 10.23 18.05
CA ARG A 265 -14.11 9.87 19.46
C ARG A 265 -14.67 11.01 20.32
N GLU A 266 -15.57 10.70 21.25
CA GLU A 266 -15.96 11.65 22.30
C GLU A 266 -14.77 11.85 23.24
N GLY A 267 -14.42 13.12 23.47
CA GLY A 267 -13.28 13.54 24.30
C GLY A 267 -13.49 13.33 25.80
#